data_AF-A0A1I0X4D0-F1
#
_entry.id   AF-A0A1I0X4D0-F1
#
_cell.length_a   1.000
_cell.length_b   1.000
_cell.length_c   1.000
_cell.angle_alpha   90.00
_cell.angle_beta   90.00
_cell.angle_gamma   90.00
#
_symmetry.space_group_name_H-M   'P 1'
#
loop_
_entity.id
_entity.type
_entity.pdbx_description
1 polymer ?
#
loop_
_entity_poly.entity_id
_entity_poly.type
_entity_poly.pdbx_seq_one_letter_code
_entity_poly.pdbx_strand_id
1 'polypeptide(L)'
;MAKIIVVGLGPGHAGLITRESWDLMQQAEHLILRTKIHPTVAALDEAALTYSTYDGFYEEAADFEALYRSIAADLLQKAREWGTLVYVVPGSPLVAERTVVLLRDMGKETDVEVDIRPGMSFVEVMYTRLGIDPVEGLTILDALDIETLKETPAQSLIITQVYSQPIASDAKLMLMDLYPDEYEITYIHNLAMEDESIRQIPLFELDRQPDLDHLTSLYIRPLSAKKA
;
A
#
# COMPACT_ATOMS: atom_id res chain seq x y z
N MET A 1 15.47 6.67 25.30
CA MET A 1 14.01 6.73 25.02
C MET A 1 13.77 5.73 23.90
N ALA A 2 12.80 4.82 24.08
CA ALA A 2 12.49 3.83 23.06
C ALA A 2 11.81 4.52 21.86
N LYS A 3 12.25 4.20 20.64
CA LYS A 3 11.79 4.88 19.43
C LYS A 3 11.75 3.93 18.24
N ILE A 4 10.66 3.98 17.50
CA ILE A 4 10.50 3.28 16.22
C ILE A 4 10.42 4.33 15.12
N ILE A 5 11.38 4.31 14.22
CA ILE A 5 11.37 5.16 13.03
C ILE A 5 10.82 4.33 11.87
N VAL A 6 9.68 4.73 11.32
CA VAL A 6 9.07 4.04 10.19
C VAL A 6 9.44 4.74 8.89
N VAL A 7 10.00 4.00 7.93
CA VAL A 7 10.41 4.50 6.61
C VAL A 7 9.88 3.59 5.49
N GLY A 8 9.77 4.16 4.28
CA GLY A 8 9.27 3.45 3.10
C GLY A 8 10.34 3.09 2.08
N LEU A 9 10.21 1.94 1.42
CA LEU A 9 11.08 1.51 0.30
C LEU A 9 10.70 2.15 -1.05
N GLY A 10 9.60 2.90 -1.12
CA GLY A 10 9.04 3.31 -2.41
C GLY A 10 8.31 2.16 -3.10
N PRO A 11 7.65 2.44 -4.24
CA PRO A 11 6.68 1.52 -4.85
C PRO A 11 7.27 0.44 -5.77
N GLY A 12 8.59 0.38 -5.96
CA GLY A 12 9.18 -0.59 -6.89
C GLY A 12 10.69 -0.46 -6.99
N HIS A 13 11.17 0.46 -7.83
CA HIS A 13 12.61 0.65 -8.05
C HIS A 13 13.28 1.50 -6.94
N ALA A 14 14.53 1.17 -6.61
CA ALA A 14 15.27 1.78 -5.50
C ALA A 14 15.48 3.31 -5.64
N GLY A 15 15.49 3.83 -6.87
CA GLY A 15 15.54 5.27 -7.13
C GLY A 15 14.36 6.08 -6.58
N LEU A 16 13.28 5.44 -6.11
CA LEU A 16 12.14 6.11 -5.45
C LEU A 16 12.22 6.07 -3.92
N ILE A 17 13.26 5.47 -3.35
CA ILE A 17 13.53 5.61 -1.92
C ILE A 17 13.90 7.08 -1.68
N THR A 18 13.28 7.71 -0.68
CA THR A 18 13.68 9.07 -0.32
C THR A 18 15.10 9.05 0.26
N ARG A 19 15.87 10.10 0.01
CA ARG A 19 17.21 10.23 0.59
C ARG A 19 17.18 10.11 2.13
N GLU A 20 16.16 10.68 2.78
CA GLU A 20 15.99 10.58 4.23
C GLU A 20 15.79 9.12 4.67
N SER A 21 14.91 8.37 4.01
CA SER A 21 14.70 6.95 4.30
C SER A 21 15.98 6.14 4.13
N TRP A 22 16.73 6.38 3.04
CA TRP A 22 18.00 5.70 2.80
C TRP A 22 19.05 6.00 3.88
N ASP A 23 19.22 7.27 4.24
CA ASP A 23 20.17 7.69 5.27
C ASP A 23 19.83 7.07 6.65
N LEU A 24 18.53 7.00 6.99
CA LEU A 24 18.06 6.35 8.21
C LEU A 24 18.31 4.84 8.22
N MET A 25 18.06 4.15 7.09
CA MET A 25 18.31 2.70 6.98
C MET A 25 19.81 2.38 7.11
N GLN A 26 20.70 3.18 6.52
CA GLN A 26 22.15 2.97 6.63
C GLN A 26 22.70 3.19 8.05
N GLN A 27 22.08 4.08 8.82
CA GLN A 27 22.51 4.42 10.19
C GLN A 27 21.83 3.57 11.26
N ALA A 28 20.90 2.70 10.88
CA ALA A 28 20.11 1.91 11.80
C ALA A 28 20.98 0.83 12.47
N GLU A 29 21.00 0.83 13.80
CA GLU A 29 21.55 -0.29 14.58
C GLU A 29 20.64 -1.53 14.48
N HIS A 30 19.32 -1.29 14.47
CA HIS A 30 18.30 -2.31 14.32
C HIS A 30 17.40 -1.97 13.14
N LEU A 31 17.62 -2.66 12.01
CA LEU A 31 16.83 -2.52 10.79
C LEU A 31 15.90 -3.73 10.63
N ILE A 32 14.59 -3.47 10.53
CA ILE A 32 13.57 -4.52 10.43
C ILE A 32 12.65 -4.22 9.25
N LEU A 33 12.58 -5.12 8.29
CA LEU A 33 11.68 -5.03 7.15
C LEU A 33 10.36 -5.76 7.44
N ARG A 34 9.24 -5.20 6.97
CA ARG A 34 7.96 -5.93 6.91
C ARG A 34 8.11 -7.21 6.10
N THR A 35 8.82 -7.13 4.98
CA THR A 35 9.09 -8.26 4.09
C THR A 35 10.36 -8.02 3.30
N LYS A 36 11.10 -9.08 2.94
CA LYS A 36 12.16 -8.98 1.91
C LYS A 36 11.63 -9.13 0.48
N ILE A 37 10.35 -9.50 0.32
CA ILE A 37 9.72 -9.71 -0.99
C ILE A 37 9.35 -8.34 -1.57
N HIS A 38 10.36 -7.64 -2.07
CA HIS A 38 10.20 -6.34 -2.73
C HIS A 38 11.45 -6.03 -3.60
N PRO A 39 11.32 -5.56 -4.85
CA PRO A 39 12.48 -5.39 -5.75
C PRO A 39 13.55 -4.45 -5.22
N THR A 40 13.15 -3.41 -4.49
CA THR A 40 14.09 -2.45 -3.89
C THR A 40 15.06 -3.10 -2.90
N VAL A 41 14.72 -4.26 -2.31
CA VAL A 41 15.57 -4.94 -1.31
C VAL A 41 16.93 -5.31 -1.88
N ALA A 42 17.03 -5.61 -3.19
CA ALA A 42 18.31 -5.85 -3.85
C ALA A 42 19.31 -4.69 -3.68
N ALA A 43 18.83 -3.43 -3.66
CA ALA A 43 19.70 -2.28 -3.42
C ALA A 43 20.22 -2.21 -1.97
N LEU A 44 19.43 -2.69 -1.01
CA LEU A 44 19.86 -2.80 0.40
C LEU A 44 20.95 -3.87 0.54
N ASP A 45 20.78 -5.01 -0.14
CA ASP A 45 21.77 -6.08 -0.20
C ASP A 45 23.08 -5.64 -0.87
N GLU A 46 23.01 -4.93 -1.99
CA GLU A 46 24.16 -4.36 -2.70
C GLU A 46 24.96 -3.38 -1.84
N ALA A 47 24.26 -2.61 -1.00
CA ALA A 47 24.86 -1.70 -0.03
C ALA A 47 25.28 -2.41 1.28
N ALA A 48 25.12 -3.72 1.37
CA ALA A 48 25.48 -4.57 2.52
C ALA A 48 24.79 -4.16 3.84
N LEU A 49 23.55 -3.67 3.77
CA LEU A 49 22.75 -3.38 4.96
C LEU A 49 22.32 -4.71 5.59
N THR A 50 22.52 -4.83 6.91
CA THR A 50 22.04 -5.99 7.66
C THR A 50 20.65 -5.68 8.21
N TYR A 51 19.70 -6.58 7.99
CA TYR A 51 18.33 -6.42 8.47
C TYR A 51 17.70 -7.75 8.87
N SER A 52 16.62 -7.66 9.64
CA SER A 52 15.71 -8.77 9.92
C SER A 52 14.36 -8.54 9.21
N THR A 53 13.52 -9.57 9.12
CA THR A 53 12.27 -9.52 8.37
C THR A 53 11.12 -10.15 9.15
N TYR A 54 9.89 -9.70 8.93
CA TYR A 54 8.67 -10.36 9.42
C TYR A 54 8.11 -11.43 8.47
N ASP A 55 8.85 -11.85 7.43
CA ASP A 55 8.38 -12.86 6.48
C ASP A 55 7.89 -14.16 7.15
N GLY A 56 8.54 -14.58 8.25
CA GLY A 56 8.14 -15.78 9.01
C GLY A 56 6.79 -15.66 9.72
N PHE A 57 6.32 -14.44 10.04
CA PHE A 57 5.03 -14.26 10.72
C PHE A 57 3.85 -14.63 9.80
N TYR A 58 4.04 -14.54 8.47
CA TYR A 58 2.99 -14.88 7.51
C TYR A 58 2.63 -16.36 7.53
N GLU A 59 3.55 -17.25 7.94
CA GLU A 59 3.32 -18.70 8.01
C GLU A 59 2.49 -19.10 9.24
N GLU A 60 2.51 -18.28 10.30
CA GLU A 60 1.91 -18.59 11.61
C GLU A 60 0.55 -17.90 11.83
N ALA A 61 0.22 -16.89 11.02
CA ALA A 61 -0.96 -16.06 11.22
C ALA A 61 -2.24 -16.71 10.69
N ALA A 62 -3.33 -16.60 11.46
CA ALA A 62 -4.65 -17.07 11.06
C ALA A 62 -5.30 -16.20 9.97
N ASP A 63 -5.03 -14.89 10.01
CA ASP A 63 -5.49 -13.90 9.05
C ASP A 63 -4.55 -12.67 9.04
N PHE A 64 -4.75 -11.77 8.06
CA PHE A 64 -3.91 -10.58 7.88
C PHE A 64 -4.04 -9.57 9.02
N GLU A 65 -5.22 -9.37 9.61
CA GLU A 65 -5.38 -8.43 10.72
C GLU A 65 -4.62 -8.91 11.96
N ALA A 66 -4.69 -10.20 12.28
CA ALA A 66 -3.94 -10.83 13.37
C ALA A 66 -2.43 -10.77 13.11
N LEU A 67 -2.00 -10.98 11.86
CA LEU A 67 -0.61 -10.82 11.44
C LEU A 67 -0.10 -9.40 11.74
N TYR A 68 -0.78 -8.38 11.22
CA TYR A 68 -0.34 -6.98 11.35
C TYR A 68 -0.35 -6.50 12.80
N ARG A 69 -1.30 -6.96 13.62
CA ARG A 69 -1.30 -6.71 15.07
C ARG A 69 -0.13 -7.36 15.77
N SER A 70 0.21 -8.59 15.40
CA SER A 70 1.37 -9.30 15.98
C SER A 70 2.69 -8.61 15.63
N ILE A 71 2.85 -8.16 14.38
CA ILE A 71 4.02 -7.37 13.97
C ILE A 71 4.12 -6.07 14.77
N ALA A 72 3.03 -5.31 14.89
CA ALA A 72 3.01 -4.05 15.64
C ALA A 72 3.34 -4.26 17.13
N ALA A 73 2.80 -5.31 17.76
CA ALA A 73 3.09 -5.66 19.15
C ALA A 73 4.56 -6.02 19.36
N ASP A 74 5.12 -6.85 18.50
CA ASP A 74 6.52 -7.27 18.55
C ASP A 74 7.48 -6.08 18.32
N LEU A 75 7.18 -5.18 17.39
CA LEU A 75 7.94 -3.94 17.18
C LEU A 75 8.00 -3.08 18.44
N LEU A 76 6.86 -2.87 19.11
CA LEU A 76 6.79 -2.09 20.35
C LEU A 76 7.59 -2.76 21.48
N GLN A 77 7.53 -4.09 21.57
CA GLN A 77 8.34 -4.83 22.54
C GLN A 77 9.84 -4.67 22.25
N LYS A 78 10.26 -4.90 21.00
CA LYS A 78 11.67 -4.75 20.58
C LYS A 78 12.19 -3.34 20.83
N ALA A 79 11.40 -2.31 20.57
CA ALA A 79 11.83 -0.93 20.85
C ALA A 79 12.06 -0.67 22.34
N ARG A 80 11.25 -1.26 23.23
CA ARG A 80 11.48 -1.15 24.68
C ARG A 80 12.77 -1.84 25.12
N GLU A 81 13.07 -2.99 24.52
CA GLU A 81 14.24 -3.79 24.85
C GLU A 81 15.54 -3.23 24.24
N TRP A 82 15.47 -2.77 22.99
CA TRP A 82 16.63 -2.41 22.16
C TRP A 82 16.84 -0.90 22.05
N GLY A 83 15.84 -0.09 22.44
CA GLY A 83 15.89 1.36 22.31
C GLY A 83 15.37 1.85 20.96
N THR A 84 16.27 2.27 20.07
CA THR A 84 15.86 2.82 18.76
C THR A 84 15.97 1.76 17.67
N LEU A 85 14.90 1.58 16.89
CA LEU A 85 14.90 0.72 15.71
C LEU A 85 14.28 1.43 14.51
N VAL A 86 14.65 0.98 13.31
CA VAL A 86 14.08 1.42 12.04
C VAL A 86 13.23 0.29 11.47
N TYR A 87 11.93 0.57 11.31
CA TYR A 87 10.98 -0.32 10.66
C TYR A 87 10.74 0.13 9.22
N VAL A 88 10.89 -0.80 8.29
CA VAL A 88 10.88 -0.53 6.85
C VAL A 88 9.71 -1.24 6.19
N VAL A 89 8.89 -0.50 5.46
CA VAL A 89 7.72 -1.03 4.76
C VAL A 89 7.80 -0.78 3.25
N PRO A 90 7.17 -1.63 2.40
CA PRO A 90 6.99 -1.33 0.98
C PRO A 90 6.23 -0.02 0.76
N GLY A 91 6.54 0.70 -0.32
CA GLY A 91 5.82 1.93 -0.66
C GLY A 91 6.05 3.07 0.35
N SER A 92 4.97 3.75 0.70
CA SER A 92 4.93 4.86 1.65
C SER A 92 4.31 4.41 2.97
N PRO A 93 4.87 4.78 4.13
CA PRO A 93 4.39 4.27 5.43
C PRO A 93 2.92 4.45 5.78
N LEU A 94 2.24 5.43 5.18
CA LEU A 94 0.84 5.73 5.48
C LEU A 94 -0.13 5.42 4.33
N VAL A 95 0.35 4.83 3.24
CA VAL A 95 -0.49 4.49 2.09
C VAL A 95 -0.66 2.99 2.02
N ALA A 96 -1.88 2.51 2.27
CA ALA A 96 -2.25 1.10 2.22
C ALA A 96 -1.40 0.15 3.11
N GLU A 97 -0.76 0.69 4.16
CA GLU A 97 0.11 -0.07 5.06
C GLU A 97 -0.52 -0.17 6.46
N ARG A 98 -1.25 -1.26 6.68
CA ARG A 98 -2.06 -1.49 7.87
C ARG A 98 -1.23 -1.63 9.15
N THR A 99 -0.04 -2.22 9.06
CA THR A 99 0.83 -2.42 10.23
C THR A 99 1.25 -1.09 10.86
N VAL A 100 1.52 -0.08 10.05
CA VAL A 100 1.96 1.24 10.52
C VAL A 100 0.82 1.99 11.21
N VAL A 101 -0.41 1.85 10.71
CA VAL A 101 -1.62 2.41 11.36
C VAL A 101 -1.80 1.80 12.75
N LEU A 102 -1.74 0.47 12.84
CA LEU A 102 -1.86 -0.26 14.12
C LEU A 102 -0.72 0.11 15.08
N LEU A 103 0.52 0.15 14.58
CA LEU A 103 1.70 0.51 15.36
C LEU A 103 1.58 1.92 15.95
N ARG A 104 1.15 2.90 15.15
CA ARG A 104 0.90 4.27 15.62
C ARG A 104 -0.15 4.31 16.72
N ASP A 105 -1.25 3.58 16.54
CA ASP A 105 -2.39 3.63 17.46
C ASP A 105 -2.10 2.89 18.76
N MET A 106 -1.47 1.70 18.69
CA MET A 106 -0.98 0.96 19.86
C MET A 106 0.14 1.71 20.57
N GLY A 107 1.03 2.38 19.83
CA GLY A 107 2.15 3.14 20.39
C GLY A 107 1.71 4.29 21.31
N LYS A 108 0.53 4.90 21.07
CA LYS A 108 -0.06 5.94 21.93
C LYS A 108 -0.32 5.47 23.37
N GLU A 109 -0.48 4.18 23.56
CA GLU A 109 -0.73 3.56 24.87
C GLU A 109 0.57 3.09 25.55
N THR A 110 1.72 3.47 24.99
CA THR A 110 3.05 3.04 25.43
C THR A 110 4.01 4.22 25.63
N ASP A 111 5.19 3.92 26.16
CA ASP A 111 6.33 4.82 26.30
C ASP A 111 7.25 4.86 25.06
N VAL A 112 6.85 4.19 23.97
CA VAL A 112 7.61 4.12 22.72
C VAL A 112 7.15 5.24 21.77
N GLU A 113 8.09 6.07 21.33
CA GLU A 113 7.82 7.06 20.29
C GLU A 113 7.74 6.37 18.91
N VAL A 114 6.63 6.55 18.20
CA VAL A 114 6.48 6.09 16.80
C VAL A 114 6.60 7.29 15.87
N ASP A 115 7.72 7.36 15.16
CA ASP A 115 8.10 8.46 14.27
C ASP A 115 8.00 7.99 12.81
N ILE A 116 6.96 8.46 12.11
CA ILE A 116 6.65 8.01 10.75
C ILE A 116 7.17 9.03 9.75
N ARG A 117 8.10 8.61 8.89
CA ARG A 117 8.70 9.46 7.86
C ARG A 117 7.92 9.37 6.55
N PRO A 118 7.79 10.49 5.81
CA PRO A 118 7.16 10.46 4.50
C PRO A 118 7.96 9.60 3.53
N GLY A 119 7.26 8.98 2.57
CA GLY A 119 7.85 8.15 1.53
C GLY A 119 7.04 8.21 0.24
N MET A 120 7.66 7.79 -0.87
CA MET A 120 6.99 7.66 -2.17
C MET A 120 6.02 6.49 -2.15
N SER A 121 4.76 6.72 -2.52
CA SER A 121 3.76 5.67 -2.68
C SER A 121 3.60 5.26 -4.15
N PHE A 122 2.79 4.25 -4.40
CA PHE A 122 2.41 3.90 -5.78
C PHE A 122 1.49 4.98 -6.40
N VAL A 123 0.83 5.81 -5.58
CA VAL A 123 -0.14 6.80 -6.03
C VAL A 123 0.54 7.90 -6.86
N GLU A 124 1.73 8.36 -6.45
CA GLU A 124 2.52 9.31 -7.25
C GLU A 124 2.91 8.73 -8.61
N VAL A 125 3.25 7.44 -8.65
CA VAL A 125 3.55 6.75 -9.93
C VAL A 125 2.29 6.69 -10.78
N MET A 126 1.14 6.41 -10.19
CA MET A 126 -0.14 6.33 -10.90
C MET A 126 -0.47 7.66 -11.59
N TYR A 127 -0.21 8.81 -10.94
CA TYR A 127 -0.40 10.12 -11.54
C TYR A 127 0.39 10.27 -12.85
N THR A 128 1.67 9.89 -12.82
CA THR A 128 2.54 9.99 -13.98
C THR A 128 2.16 9.02 -15.10
N ARG A 129 1.74 7.80 -14.74
CA ARG A 129 1.38 6.75 -15.72
C ARG A 129 0.05 7.02 -16.40
N LEU A 130 -0.93 7.51 -15.65
CA LEU A 130 -2.25 7.81 -16.17
C LEU A 130 -2.37 9.23 -16.74
N GLY A 131 -1.37 10.09 -16.49
CA GLY A 131 -1.40 11.49 -16.89
C GLY A 131 -2.50 12.29 -16.18
N ILE A 132 -2.74 12.00 -14.90
CA ILE A 132 -3.80 12.62 -14.10
C ILE A 132 -3.22 13.63 -13.11
N ASP A 133 -3.96 14.71 -12.87
CA ASP A 133 -3.67 15.68 -11.81
C ASP A 133 -4.64 15.46 -10.64
N PRO A 134 -4.15 15.07 -9.44
CA PRO A 134 -5.04 14.86 -8.29
C PRO A 134 -5.79 16.13 -7.85
N VAL A 135 -5.35 17.33 -8.27
CA VAL A 135 -6.05 18.60 -8.00
C VAL A 135 -7.41 18.66 -8.68
N GLU A 136 -7.64 17.90 -9.77
CA GLU A 136 -8.95 17.79 -10.42
C GLU A 136 -9.99 17.05 -9.56
N GLY A 137 -9.56 16.46 -8.44
CA GLY A 137 -10.39 15.72 -7.52
C GLY A 137 -10.15 14.22 -7.65
N LEU A 138 -9.81 13.61 -6.52
CA LEU A 138 -9.46 12.20 -6.43
C LEU A 138 -9.91 11.64 -5.07
N THR A 139 -10.65 10.55 -5.12
CA THR A 139 -11.01 9.72 -3.97
C THR A 139 -10.16 8.45 -4.02
N ILE A 140 -9.57 8.05 -2.89
CA ILE A 140 -8.81 6.81 -2.75
C ILE A 140 -9.46 5.97 -1.66
N LEU A 141 -9.83 4.74 -1.99
CA LEU A 141 -10.47 3.81 -1.07
C LEU A 141 -9.80 2.44 -1.12
N ASP A 142 -9.86 1.75 0.01
CA ASP A 142 -9.61 0.32 0.04
C ASP A 142 -10.80 -0.44 -0.56
N ALA A 143 -10.55 -1.54 -1.27
CA ALA A 143 -11.60 -2.39 -1.82
C ALA A 143 -12.54 -2.93 -0.72
N LEU A 144 -12.02 -3.17 0.49
CA LEU A 144 -12.82 -3.61 1.63
C LEU A 144 -13.73 -2.51 2.18
N ASP A 145 -13.40 -1.24 1.94
CA ASP A 145 -14.17 -0.08 2.38
C ASP A 145 -15.07 0.48 1.26
N ILE A 146 -15.20 -0.22 0.13
CA ILE A 146 -15.94 0.27 -1.04
C ILE A 146 -17.41 0.56 -0.74
N GLU A 147 -18.00 -0.13 0.24
CA GLU A 147 -19.37 0.09 0.70
C GLU A 147 -19.62 1.48 1.30
N THR A 148 -18.56 2.22 1.61
CA THR A 148 -18.66 3.62 2.03
C THR A 148 -19.09 4.56 0.90
N LEU A 149 -18.93 4.14 -0.37
CA LEU A 149 -19.47 4.84 -1.53
C LEU A 149 -20.98 4.66 -1.59
N LYS A 150 -21.73 5.72 -1.25
CA LYS A 150 -23.21 5.73 -1.29
C LYS A 150 -23.78 6.33 -2.57
N GLU A 151 -22.97 7.04 -3.33
CA GLU A 151 -23.34 7.70 -4.58
C GLU A 151 -22.14 7.68 -5.53
N THR A 152 -22.40 7.82 -6.83
CA THR A 152 -21.35 7.89 -7.83
C THR A 152 -20.45 9.09 -7.54
N PRO A 153 -19.13 8.89 -7.31
CA PRO A 153 -18.20 9.99 -7.10
C PRO A 153 -18.25 11.01 -8.23
N ALA A 154 -18.32 12.30 -7.86
CA ALA A 154 -18.16 13.40 -8.80
C ALA A 154 -16.72 13.53 -9.34
N GLN A 155 -15.78 12.86 -8.68
CA GLN A 155 -14.34 12.94 -8.89
C GLN A 155 -13.79 11.58 -9.29
N SER A 156 -12.54 11.54 -9.75
CA SER A 156 -11.90 10.26 -10.07
C SER A 156 -11.76 9.39 -8.81
N LEU A 157 -11.83 8.08 -8.98
CA LEU A 157 -11.75 7.12 -7.89
C LEU A 157 -10.57 6.16 -8.13
N ILE A 158 -9.76 5.94 -7.10
CA ILE A 158 -8.80 4.85 -7.01
C ILE A 158 -9.31 3.85 -5.98
N ILE A 159 -9.34 2.57 -6.35
CA ILE A 159 -9.62 1.47 -5.43
C ILE A 159 -8.36 0.63 -5.30
N THR A 160 -7.86 0.48 -4.09
CA THR A 160 -6.64 -0.26 -3.78
C THR A 160 -6.95 -1.66 -3.26
N GLN A 161 -5.95 -2.52 -3.22
CA GLN A 161 -6.04 -3.84 -2.58
C GLN A 161 -7.12 -4.76 -3.18
N VAL A 162 -7.29 -4.76 -4.52
CA VAL A 162 -8.22 -5.68 -5.19
C VAL A 162 -7.55 -7.05 -5.38
N TYR A 163 -7.27 -7.73 -4.26
CA TYR A 163 -6.23 -8.77 -4.23
C TYR A 163 -6.69 -10.20 -4.43
N SER A 164 -8.00 -10.42 -4.49
CA SER A 164 -8.54 -11.75 -4.68
C SER A 164 -9.82 -11.68 -5.50
N GLN A 165 -10.16 -12.80 -6.13
CA GLN A 165 -11.38 -12.89 -6.91
C GLN A 165 -12.64 -12.55 -6.08
N PRO A 166 -12.82 -13.03 -4.83
CA PRO A 166 -13.97 -12.63 -4.00
C PRO A 166 -14.07 -11.11 -3.79
N ILE A 167 -12.94 -10.45 -3.47
CA ILE A 167 -12.91 -8.99 -3.27
C ILE A 167 -13.20 -8.25 -4.57
N ALA A 168 -12.64 -8.72 -5.69
CA ALA A 168 -12.93 -8.17 -7.00
C ALA A 168 -14.41 -8.31 -7.36
N SER A 169 -15.04 -9.46 -7.03
CA SER A 169 -16.47 -9.68 -7.24
C SER A 169 -17.33 -8.73 -6.40
N ASP A 170 -17.00 -8.57 -5.11
CA ASP A 170 -17.73 -7.67 -4.21
C ASP A 170 -17.59 -6.21 -4.67
N ALA A 171 -16.35 -5.77 -4.95
CA ALA A 171 -16.07 -4.43 -5.47
C ALA A 171 -16.80 -4.16 -6.80
N LYS A 172 -16.79 -5.14 -7.72
CA LYS A 172 -17.53 -5.06 -8.98
C LYS A 172 -19.02 -4.84 -8.74
N LEU A 173 -19.66 -5.68 -7.92
CA LEU A 173 -21.10 -5.59 -7.66
C LEU A 173 -21.46 -4.23 -7.06
N MET A 174 -20.68 -3.75 -6.09
CA MET A 174 -20.89 -2.44 -5.47
C MET A 174 -20.70 -1.29 -6.46
N LEU A 175 -19.73 -1.40 -7.38
CA LEU A 175 -19.55 -0.40 -8.43
C LEU A 175 -20.65 -0.44 -9.47
N MET A 176 -21.21 -1.61 -9.80
CA MET A 176 -22.30 -1.74 -10.79
C MET A 176 -23.60 -1.11 -10.29
N ASP A 177 -23.78 -0.93 -8.97
CA ASP A 177 -24.87 -0.12 -8.42
C ASP A 177 -24.69 1.38 -8.70
N LEU A 178 -23.47 1.84 -8.97
CA LEU A 178 -23.10 3.25 -9.15
C LEU A 178 -22.68 3.61 -10.58
N TYR A 179 -22.27 2.63 -11.39
CA TYR A 179 -21.74 2.77 -12.73
C TYR A 179 -22.37 1.73 -13.67
N PRO A 180 -22.55 2.04 -14.98
CA PRO A 180 -23.00 1.04 -15.95
C PRO A 180 -22.05 -0.18 -16.02
N ASP A 181 -22.61 -1.36 -16.24
CA ASP A 181 -21.88 -2.63 -16.33
C ASP A 181 -20.73 -2.61 -17.36
N GLU A 182 -20.96 -1.95 -18.51
CA GLU A 182 -20.01 -1.81 -19.61
C GLU A 182 -19.11 -0.56 -19.45
N TYR A 183 -19.16 0.14 -18.32
CA TYR A 183 -18.30 1.29 -18.10
C TYR A 183 -16.84 0.86 -18.05
N GLU A 184 -16.02 1.49 -18.89
CA GLU A 184 -14.60 1.20 -18.98
C GLU A 184 -13.89 1.73 -17.73
N ILE A 185 -13.23 0.82 -17.02
CA ILE A 185 -12.36 1.11 -15.89
C ILE A 185 -10.91 0.83 -16.25
N THR A 186 -9.99 1.55 -15.62
CA THR A 186 -8.56 1.28 -15.78
C THR A 186 -8.13 0.27 -14.73
N TYR A 187 -7.78 -0.92 -15.17
CA TYR A 187 -7.15 -1.96 -14.36
C TYR A 187 -5.64 -1.76 -14.34
N ILE A 188 -5.05 -1.78 -13.15
CA ILE A 188 -3.63 -1.48 -12.91
C ILE A 188 -3.05 -2.61 -12.06
N HIS A 189 -2.00 -3.24 -12.55
CA HIS A 189 -1.31 -4.33 -11.88
C HIS A 189 0.20 -4.13 -11.94
N ASN A 190 0.89 -4.46 -10.84
CA ASN A 190 2.35 -4.36 -10.70
C ASN A 190 2.92 -2.99 -11.11
N LEU A 191 2.25 -1.92 -10.70
CA LEU A 191 2.70 -0.54 -10.99
C LEU A 191 4.13 -0.31 -10.48
N ALA A 192 4.98 0.32 -11.29
CA ALA A 192 6.40 0.55 -11.03
C ALA A 192 7.30 -0.72 -11.00
N MET A 193 6.79 -1.86 -11.46
CA MET A 193 7.53 -3.12 -11.61
C MET A 193 7.84 -3.41 -13.09
N GLU A 194 8.67 -4.42 -13.35
CA GLU A 194 9.04 -4.79 -14.73
C GLU A 194 7.86 -5.35 -15.55
N ASP A 195 6.92 -6.01 -14.87
CA ASP A 195 5.70 -6.61 -15.43
C ASP A 195 4.46 -5.72 -15.25
N GLU A 196 4.66 -4.40 -15.15
CA GLU A 196 3.59 -3.40 -15.07
C GLU A 196 2.56 -3.59 -16.20
N SER A 197 1.28 -3.65 -15.82
CA SER A 197 0.15 -3.81 -16.73
C SER A 197 -0.91 -2.77 -16.42
N ILE A 198 -1.16 -1.88 -17.38
CA ILE A 198 -2.22 -0.87 -17.31
C ILE A 198 -3.11 -1.06 -18.53
N ARG A 199 -4.37 -1.41 -18.30
CA ARG A 199 -5.33 -1.72 -19.37
C ARG A 199 -6.73 -1.24 -19.04
N GLN A 200 -7.51 -0.94 -20.08
CA GLN A 200 -8.94 -0.70 -19.92
C GLN A 200 -9.68 -2.03 -19.96
N ILE A 201 -10.63 -2.21 -19.06
CA ILE A 201 -11.56 -3.35 -19.06
C ILE A 201 -12.98 -2.85 -18.77
N PRO A 202 -14.02 -3.50 -19.29
CA PRO A 202 -15.38 -3.28 -18.83
C PRO A 202 -15.51 -3.65 -17.35
N LEU A 203 -16.27 -2.88 -16.57
CA LEU A 203 -16.47 -3.12 -15.14
C LEU A 203 -16.93 -4.56 -14.85
N PHE A 204 -17.83 -5.12 -15.66
CA PHE A 204 -18.32 -6.48 -15.45
C PHE A 204 -17.24 -7.59 -15.55
N GLU A 205 -16.06 -7.28 -16.11
CA GLU A 205 -14.92 -8.21 -16.24
C GLU A 205 -13.93 -8.16 -15.07
N LEU A 206 -14.12 -7.26 -14.10
CA LEU A 206 -13.18 -7.03 -13.01
C LEU A 206 -12.77 -8.32 -12.27
N ASP A 207 -13.74 -9.17 -11.93
CA ASP A 207 -13.49 -10.41 -11.19
C ASP A 207 -13.14 -11.62 -12.08
N ARG A 208 -12.89 -11.36 -13.37
CA ARG A 208 -12.45 -12.37 -14.35
C ARG A 208 -10.98 -12.21 -14.73
N GLN A 209 -10.29 -11.22 -14.15
CA GLN A 209 -8.88 -10.97 -14.43
C GLN A 209 -8.01 -12.08 -13.78
N PRO A 210 -7.11 -12.72 -14.54
CA PRO A 210 -6.34 -13.87 -14.06
C PRO A 210 -5.15 -13.50 -13.18
N ASP A 211 -4.74 -12.23 -13.20
CA ASP A 211 -3.56 -11.65 -12.57
C ASP A 211 -3.89 -10.84 -11.29
N LEU A 212 -5.09 -11.03 -10.70
CA LEU A 212 -5.47 -10.35 -9.45
C LEU A 212 -4.54 -10.71 -8.29
N ASP A 213 -4.02 -9.69 -7.62
CA ASP A 213 -3.22 -9.81 -6.40
C ASP A 213 -3.16 -8.51 -5.58
N HIS A 214 -2.40 -8.53 -4.48
CA HIS A 214 -2.21 -7.40 -3.57
C HIS A 214 -1.61 -6.12 -4.19
N LEU A 215 -1.09 -6.18 -5.42
CA LEU A 215 -0.58 -5.05 -6.18
C LEU A 215 -1.58 -4.55 -7.24
N THR A 216 -2.79 -5.09 -7.23
CA THR A 216 -3.86 -4.67 -8.13
C THR A 216 -4.63 -3.47 -7.56
N SER A 217 -4.79 -2.46 -8.41
CA SER A 217 -5.59 -1.26 -8.16
C SER A 217 -6.46 -0.92 -9.37
N LEU A 218 -7.53 -0.17 -9.12
CA LEU A 218 -8.43 0.33 -10.17
C LEU A 218 -8.38 1.84 -10.19
N TYR A 219 -8.51 2.42 -11.38
CA TYR A 219 -8.77 3.83 -11.57
C TYR A 219 -10.04 4.00 -12.41
N ILE A 220 -10.97 4.81 -11.88
CA ILE A 220 -12.30 5.02 -12.45
C ILE A 220 -12.49 6.51 -12.62
N ARG A 221 -12.76 6.95 -13.85
CA ARG A 221 -13.08 8.35 -14.14
C ARG A 221 -14.50 8.67 -13.70
N PRO A 222 -14.80 9.91 -13.27
CA PRO A 222 -16.16 10.30 -12.97
C PRO A 222 -17.03 10.12 -14.22
N LEU A 223 -18.31 9.76 -14.03
CA LEU A 223 -19.26 9.74 -15.13
C LEU A 223 -19.28 11.12 -15.78
N SER A 224 -18.87 11.21 -17.03
CA SER A 224 -19.04 12.45 -17.79
C SER A 224 -20.52 12.81 -17.78
N ALA A 225 -20.86 14.01 -17.31
CA ALA A 225 -22.22 14.53 -17.41
C ALA A 225 -22.66 14.30 -18.86
N LYS A 226 -23.72 13.51 -19.06
CA LYS A 226 -24.33 13.34 -20.39
C LYS A 226 -24.45 14.75 -20.96
N LYS A 227 -23.78 15.02 -22.09
CA LYS A 227 -24.15 16.16 -22.90
C LYS A 227 -25.62 15.92 -23.25
N ALA A 228 -26.50 16.69 -22.62
CA ALA A 228 -27.92 16.74 -22.93
C ALA A 228 -28.11 17.09 -24.41
#